data_AF-A0A7S4FFL7-F1
#
_entry.id   AF-A0A7S4FFL7-F1
#
_cell.length_a   1.000
_cell.length_b   1.000
_cell.length_c   1.000
_cell.angle_alpha   90.00
_cell.angle_beta   90.00
_cell.angle_gamma   90.00
#
_symmetry.space_group_name_H-M   'P 1'
#
loop_
_entity.id
_entity.type
_entity.pdbx_description
1 polymer ?
#
loop_
_entity_poly.entity_id
_entity_poly.type
_entity_poly.pdbx_seq_one_letter_code
_entity_poly.pdbx_strand_id
1 'polypeptide(L)'
;SPFGCANKTRLGAVPNEHGTWYFGRNGWCDGQDVAPLVWDITADVDLKTPGAVNSLRYFALAYVGGDGAAGNGSDAGCQGNIQQSTYLIYYSAVGEARGRLSTVA
;
A
#
# COMPACT_ATOMS: atom_id res chain seq x y z
N SER A 1 14.57 12.32 -2.65
CA SER A 1 15.47 13.31 -3.28
C SER A 1 14.75 14.66 -3.34
N PRO A 2 15.47 15.78 -3.51
CA PRO A 2 14.86 17.11 -3.63
C PRO A 2 13.82 17.22 -4.76
N PHE A 3 13.99 16.42 -5.81
CA PHE A 3 13.17 16.42 -7.03
C PHE A 3 12.11 15.28 -7.08
N GLY A 4 11.71 14.72 -5.93
CA GLY A 4 10.87 13.52 -5.80
C GLY A 4 9.97 13.15 -7.00
N CYS A 5 8.85 13.87 -7.18
CA CYS A 5 7.92 13.61 -8.28
C CYS A 5 8.40 14.14 -9.64
N ALA A 6 9.24 15.17 -9.68
CA ALA A 6 9.85 15.64 -10.93
C ALA A 6 10.67 14.56 -11.64
N ASN A 7 11.36 13.70 -10.88
CA ASN A 7 12.11 12.56 -11.42
C ASN A 7 11.22 11.48 -12.06
N LYS A 8 9.90 11.50 -11.80
CA LYS A 8 8.93 10.53 -12.32
C LYS A 8 8.15 11.01 -13.54
N THR A 9 8.41 12.23 -14.03
CA THR A 9 7.75 12.78 -15.24
C THR A 9 7.88 11.88 -16.47
N ARG A 10 9.00 11.18 -16.61
CA ARG A 10 9.21 10.20 -17.70
C ARG A 10 8.34 8.94 -17.60
N LEU A 11 7.72 8.72 -16.45
CA LEU A 11 6.88 7.56 -16.15
C LEU A 11 5.38 7.88 -16.26
N GLY A 12 5.02 9.05 -16.81
CA GLY A 12 3.63 9.44 -17.05
C GLY A 12 3.05 10.46 -16.08
N ALA A 13 3.82 10.94 -15.10
CA ALA A 13 3.40 12.08 -14.28
C ALA A 13 3.35 13.35 -15.16
N VAL A 14 2.17 13.95 -15.33
CA VAL A 14 1.97 15.12 -16.19
C VAL A 14 2.51 16.39 -15.50
N PRO A 15 3.58 17.01 -16.03
CA PRO A 15 4.21 18.16 -15.38
C PRO A 15 3.54 19.47 -15.79
N ASN A 16 2.35 19.78 -15.27
CA ASN A 16 1.73 21.11 -15.41
C ASN A 16 0.49 21.38 -14.54
N GLU A 17 0.27 20.63 -13.44
CA GLU A 17 -0.89 20.84 -12.54
C GLU A 17 -0.92 22.21 -11.81
N HIS A 18 -0.01 23.14 -12.15
CA HIS A 18 0.32 24.34 -11.38
C HIS A 18 0.76 24.00 -9.92
N GLY A 19 1.53 24.88 -9.28
CA GLY A 19 1.90 24.67 -7.86
C GLY A 19 3.02 23.64 -7.58
N THR A 20 2.81 22.77 -6.59
CA THR A 20 3.86 22.03 -5.85
C THR A 20 4.07 20.57 -6.30
N TRP A 21 3.63 20.23 -7.52
CA TRP A 21 3.64 18.87 -8.08
C TRP A 21 5.01 18.18 -8.12
N TYR A 22 6.10 18.95 -8.12
CA TYR A 22 7.46 18.45 -8.30
C TYR A 22 8.06 17.83 -7.01
N PHE A 23 7.50 18.14 -5.83
CA PHE A 23 7.96 17.60 -4.56
C PHE A 23 7.61 16.12 -4.42
N GLY A 24 8.46 15.37 -3.72
CA GLY A 24 8.12 14.00 -3.33
C GLY A 24 7.00 13.97 -2.29
N ARG A 25 6.12 12.99 -2.39
CA ARG A 25 5.05 12.71 -1.42
C ARG A 25 5.17 11.27 -0.93
N ASN A 26 4.38 10.92 0.09
CA ASN A 26 4.40 9.60 0.72
C ASN A 26 3.79 8.50 -0.18
N GLY A 27 4.50 8.14 -1.26
CA GLY A 27 4.17 7.02 -2.14
C GLY A 27 3.41 7.37 -3.42
N TRP A 28 3.02 8.63 -3.62
CA TRP A 28 2.23 9.07 -4.79
C TRP A 28 2.77 10.37 -5.40
N CYS A 29 2.29 10.74 -6.59
CA CYS A 29 2.58 11.99 -7.28
C CYS A 29 1.31 12.53 -7.94
N ASP A 30 1.17 13.85 -8.00
CA ASP A 30 0.07 14.48 -8.73
C ASP A 30 0.12 14.07 -10.21
N GLY A 31 -1.03 13.77 -10.82
CA GLY A 31 -1.12 13.35 -12.22
C GLY A 31 -0.53 11.97 -12.53
N GLN A 32 -0.23 11.14 -11.53
CA GLN A 32 0.23 9.77 -11.69
C GLN A 32 -0.67 8.79 -10.92
N ASP A 33 -0.79 7.56 -11.42
CA ASP A 33 -1.40 6.45 -10.69
C ASP A 33 -0.58 6.07 -9.45
N VAL A 34 -1.25 5.47 -8.45
CA VAL A 34 -0.60 4.92 -7.25
C VAL A 34 -0.33 3.44 -7.49
N ALA A 35 0.94 3.12 -7.78
CA ALA A 35 1.36 1.74 -7.94
C ALA A 35 1.21 0.96 -6.61
N PRO A 36 0.55 -0.22 -6.61
CA PRO A 36 0.42 -1.02 -5.41
C PRO A 36 1.78 -1.58 -4.98
N LEU A 37 1.98 -1.71 -3.67
CA LEU A 37 3.06 -2.54 -3.14
C LEU A 37 2.64 -4.00 -3.25
N VAL A 38 3.49 -4.81 -3.90
CA VAL A 38 3.24 -6.23 -4.14
C VAL A 38 4.32 -7.05 -3.45
N TRP A 39 3.88 -8.01 -2.63
CA TRP A 39 4.75 -9.00 -2.00
C TRP A 39 4.29 -10.39 -2.46
N ASP A 40 5.22 -11.14 -3.06
CA ASP A 40 4.98 -12.54 -3.40
C ASP A 40 5.33 -13.41 -2.18
N ILE A 41 4.28 -13.98 -1.56
CA ILE A 41 4.38 -14.86 -0.39
C ILE A 41 4.13 -16.33 -0.76
N THR A 42 4.13 -16.68 -2.05
CA THR A 42 3.75 -18.02 -2.52
C THR A 42 4.61 -19.11 -1.89
N ALA A 43 5.89 -18.82 -1.64
CA ALA A 43 6.83 -19.75 -1.02
C ALA A 43 6.55 -20.02 0.48
N ASP A 44 5.83 -19.12 1.15
CA ASP A 44 5.53 -19.22 2.58
C ASP A 44 4.19 -19.93 2.86
N VAL A 45 3.45 -20.30 1.80
CA VAL A 45 2.14 -20.94 1.89
C VAL A 45 2.27 -22.43 1.63
N ASP A 46 1.73 -23.26 2.54
CA ASP A 46 1.59 -24.68 2.27
C ASP A 46 0.38 -24.92 1.36
N LEU A 47 0.68 -25.00 0.07
CA LEU A 47 -0.28 -25.31 -0.99
C LEU A 47 -0.32 -26.80 -1.34
N LYS A 48 0.60 -27.61 -0.81
CA LYS A 48 0.78 -29.02 -1.22
C LYS A 48 0.07 -29.98 -0.28
N THR A 49 -0.08 -29.62 0.99
CA THR A 49 -0.76 -30.45 1.98
C THR A 49 -2.27 -30.24 1.90
N PRO A 50 -3.07 -31.27 1.55
CA PRO A 50 -4.52 -31.14 1.52
C PRO A 50 -5.08 -30.76 2.87
N GLY A 51 -5.88 -29.68 2.92
CA GLY A 51 -6.50 -29.19 4.14
C GLY A 51 -5.57 -28.41 5.07
N ALA A 52 -4.35 -28.07 4.66
CA ALA A 52 -3.49 -27.19 5.42
C ALA A 52 -4.15 -25.82 5.66
N VAL A 53 -3.97 -25.30 6.88
CA VAL A 53 -4.47 -23.99 7.27
C VAL A 53 -3.29 -23.02 7.26
N ASN A 54 -3.37 -22.01 6.40
CA ASN A 54 -2.40 -20.93 6.32
C ASN A 54 -2.94 -19.70 7.06
N SER A 55 -2.13 -19.11 7.95
CA SER A 55 -2.52 -17.92 8.71
C SER A 55 -1.66 -16.73 8.28
N LEU A 56 -2.30 -15.66 7.81
CA LEU A 56 -1.63 -14.41 7.46
C LEU A 56 -1.98 -13.34 8.50
N ARG A 57 -0.95 -12.67 9.02
CA ARG A 57 -1.11 -11.47 9.83
C ARG A 57 -0.49 -10.28 9.10
N TYR A 58 -1.30 -9.26 8.85
CA TYR A 58 -0.88 -8.05 8.15
C TYR A 58 -1.11 -6.84 9.04
N PHE A 59 -0.17 -5.89 9.02
CA PHE A 59 -0.26 -4.64 9.77
C PHE A 59 -0.01 -3.45 8.84
N ALA A 60 -0.99 -2.55 8.78
CA ALA A 60 -0.83 -1.23 8.21
C ALA A 60 -0.42 -0.26 9.32
N LEU A 61 0.86 -0.25 9.67
CA LEU A 61 1.35 0.65 10.70
C LEU A 61 1.52 2.04 10.09
N ALA A 62 0.70 3.00 10.53
CA ALA A 62 1.04 4.40 10.39
C ALA A 62 2.26 4.67 11.28
N TYR A 63 3.30 5.30 10.74
CA TYR A 63 4.47 5.65 11.53
C TYR A 63 4.06 6.59 12.66
N VAL A 64 4.06 6.08 13.90
CA VAL A 64 3.99 6.90 15.11
C VAL A 64 5.43 7.19 15.49
N GLY A 65 5.98 8.29 14.96
CA GLY A 65 7.32 8.73 15.33
C GLY A 65 7.44 8.89 16.83
N GLY A 66 8.60 8.48 17.36
CA GLY A 66 8.94 8.39 18.79
C GLY A 66 8.94 9.68 19.60
N ASP A 67 8.15 10.68 19.20
CA ASP A 67 7.88 11.93 19.90
C ASP A 67 6.37 12.08 20.12
N GLY A 68 5.73 11.03 20.67
CA GLY A 68 4.35 11.01 21.15
C GLY A 68 3.40 11.98 20.44
N ALA A 69 2.78 11.57 19.33
CA ALA A 69 1.73 12.35 18.66
C ALA A 69 2.10 13.81 18.36
N ALA A 70 3.20 14.07 17.64
CA ALA A 70 3.30 15.30 16.88
C ALA A 70 2.39 15.15 15.63
N GLY A 71 1.23 15.79 15.69
CA GLY A 71 0.08 15.49 14.86
C GLY A 71 0.31 15.55 13.35
N ASN A 72 -0.69 15.04 12.63
CA ASN A 72 -1.40 15.88 11.66
C ASN A 72 -0.90 17.32 11.69
N GLY A 73 -0.35 17.82 10.57
CA GLY A 73 0.31 19.14 10.50
C GLY A 73 -0.34 20.14 11.45
N SER A 74 0.45 20.82 12.27
CA SER A 74 -0.02 21.71 13.33
C SER A 74 -0.93 22.86 12.85
N ASP A 75 -1.09 22.98 11.54
CA ASP A 75 -1.99 23.90 10.88
C ASP A 75 -3.44 23.48 11.13
N ALA A 76 -4.24 24.43 11.62
CA ALA A 76 -5.66 24.21 11.87
C ALA A 76 -6.36 23.67 10.61
N GLY A 77 -6.85 22.43 10.68
CA GLY A 77 -7.56 21.77 9.58
C GLY A 77 -6.80 20.65 8.88
N CYS A 78 -5.52 20.43 9.17
CA CYS A 78 -4.83 19.25 8.68
C CYS A 78 -5.30 18.01 9.46
N GLN A 79 -6.05 17.13 8.80
CA GLN A 79 -6.30 15.77 9.26
C GLN A 79 -5.59 14.83 8.30
N GLY A 80 -4.34 14.50 8.61
CA GLY A 80 -3.59 13.47 7.89
C GLY A 80 -4.42 12.19 7.84
N ASN A 81 -4.65 11.73 6.61
CA ASN A 81 -5.44 10.55 6.33
C ASN A 81 -4.65 9.65 5.38
N ILE A 82 -4.65 8.35 5.66
CA ILE A 82 -4.07 7.34 4.78
C ILE A 82 -5.23 6.58 4.16
N GLN A 83 -5.52 6.85 2.89
CA GLN A 83 -6.46 6.05 2.11
C GLN A 83 -5.74 4.77 1.66
N GLN A 84 -6.09 3.64 2.26
CA GLN A 84 -5.49 2.34 1.97
C GLN A 84 -6.54 1.33 1.53
N SER A 85 -6.20 0.52 0.53
CA SER A 85 -6.90 -0.71 0.17
C SER A 85 -5.87 -1.84 0.10
N THR A 86 -6.24 -3.01 0.62
CA THR A 86 -5.34 -4.18 0.69
C THR A 86 -6.09 -5.43 0.30
N TYR A 87 -5.42 -6.26 -0.50
CA TYR A 87 -6.00 -7.46 -1.08
C TYR A 87 -5.03 -8.62 -0.91
N LEU A 88 -5.57 -9.80 -0.60
CA LEU A 88 -4.87 -11.07 -0.77
C LEU A 88 -5.36 -11.70 -2.07
N ILE A 89 -4.43 -11.96 -2.99
CA ILE A 89 -4.72 -12.57 -4.28
C ILE A 89 -4.15 -13.98 -4.28
N TYR A 90 -4.97 -14.96 -4.64
CA TYR A 90 -4.56 -16.35 -4.79
C TYR A 90 -5.31 -16.99 -5.96
N TYR A 91 -4.71 -18.01 -6.54
CA TYR A 91 -5.29 -18.80 -7.61
C TYR A 91 -5.34 -20.26 -7.17
N SER A 92 -6.43 -20.96 -7.50
CA SER A 92 -6.56 -22.40 -7.28
C SER A 92 -7.00 -23.09 -8.56
N ALA A 93 -6.60 -24.35 -8.74
CA ALA A 93 -7.13 -25.16 -9.82
C ALA A 93 -8.65 -25.30 -9.68
N VAL A 94 -9.36 -25.27 -10.81
CA VAL A 94 -10.82 -25.43 -10.83
C VAL A 94 -11.16 -26.83 -10.32
N GLY A 95 -11.71 -26.94 -9.11
CA GLY A 95 -12.18 -28.21 -8.52
C GLY A 95 -11.44 -28.66 -7.26
N GLU A 96 -10.28 -28.08 -6.92
CA GLU A 96 -9.64 -28.30 -5.61
C GLU A 96 -10.17 -27.31 -4.58
N ALA A 97 -10.36 -27.81 -3.35
CA ALA A 97 -11.05 -27.22 -2.20
C ALA A 97 -11.20 -25.69 -2.21
N ARG A 98 -12.45 -25.22 -2.07
CA ARG A 98 -12.76 -23.82 -1.76
C ARG A 98 -12.14 -23.46 -0.41
N GLY A 99 -10.93 -22.91 -0.43
CA GLY A 99 -10.30 -22.33 0.75
C GLY A 99 -11.25 -21.28 1.34
N ARG A 100 -11.68 -21.49 2.59
CA ARG A 100 -12.52 -20.52 3.30
C ARG A 100 -11.60 -19.41 3.81
N LEU A 101 -11.56 -18.29 3.11
CA LEU A 101 -10.93 -17.07 3.64
C LEU A 101 -11.80 -16.55 4.79
N SER A 102 -11.29 -16.64 6.02
CA SER A 102 -11.92 -16.03 7.18
C SER A 102 -11.05 -14.85 7.61
N THR A 103 -11.48 -13.64 7.29
CA THR A 103 -10.81 -12.42 7.75
C THR A 103 -11.15 -12.21 9.23
N VAL A 104 -10.12 -12.16 10.08
CA VAL A 104 -10.27 -11.64 11.45
C VAL A 104 -9.80 -10.19 11.40
N ALA A 105 -10.75 -9.27 11.56
CA ALA A 105 -10.50 -7.83 11.65
C ALA A 105 -9.99 -7.45 13.05
#